data_AF-A0AAW9SPP3-F1
#
_entry.id   AF-A0AAW9SPP3-F1
#
_cell.length_a   1.000
_cell.length_b   1.000
_cell.length_c   1.000
_cell.angle_alpha   90.00
_cell.angle_beta   90.00
_cell.angle_gamma   90.00
#
_symmetry.space_group_name_H-M   'P 1'
#
loop_
_entity.id
_entity.type
_entity.pdbx_description
1 polymer ?
#
loop_
_entity_poly.entity_id
_entity_poly.type
_entity_poly.pdbx_seq_one_letter_code
_entity_poly.pdbx_strand_id
1 'polypeptide(L)'
;MRLDLSGGQRQRVAIARALVLDPDFIVCDEPVSMLDVSVQAGVLRILDELSRDLGLAVLYISHDIATVGYICDRIAVMYLGRVVEQGPVREVMRRPQHPYTQNLIRAIPNSDPLVRRERVVLEGDVPTPIDTLPGCRFASRCRHVEPVCREQEPDLLAAGDKSLARCHLYGVLAGKPGAEPAPAATPGEAS
;
A
#
# COMPACT_ATOMS: atom_id res chain seq x y z
N MET A 1 20.74 29.02 4.86
CA MET A 1 21.59 28.31 5.83
C MET A 1 21.73 26.87 5.36
N ARG A 2 22.90 26.49 4.84
CA ARG A 2 23.14 25.14 4.32
C ARG A 2 23.71 24.32 5.48
N LEU A 3 22.87 23.49 6.09
CA LEU A 3 23.30 22.57 7.14
C LEU A 3 23.97 21.37 6.45
N ASP A 4 25.24 21.11 6.75
CA ASP A 4 26.00 19.95 6.27
C ASP A 4 25.53 18.65 6.97
N LEU A 5 24.29 18.27 6.71
CA LEU A 5 23.65 17.09 7.26
C LEU A 5 23.46 16.02 6.17
N SER A 6 23.61 14.75 6.53
CA SER A 6 23.17 13.64 5.70
C SER A 6 21.64 13.64 5.54
N GLY A 7 21.11 12.90 4.56
CA GLY A 7 19.66 12.76 4.38
C GLY A 7 18.97 12.29 5.67
N GLY A 8 19.51 11.26 6.32
CA GLY A 8 18.98 10.75 7.58
C GLY A 8 19.07 11.73 8.75
N GLN A 9 20.13 12.54 8.80
CA GLN A 9 20.25 13.60 9.81
C GLN A 9 19.20 14.70 9.59
N ARG A 10 18.98 15.15 8.34
CA ARG A 10 17.90 16.09 8.02
C ARG A 10 16.54 15.52 8.39
N GLN A 11 16.32 14.23 8.16
CA GLN A 11 15.06 13.58 8.51
C GLN A 11 14.83 13.53 10.02
N ARG A 12 15.86 13.22 10.82
CA ARG A 12 15.76 13.26 12.28
C ARG A 12 15.45 14.67 12.80
N VAL A 13 16.05 15.70 12.21
CA VAL A 13 15.72 17.10 12.55
C VAL A 13 14.27 17.43 12.20
N ALA A 14 13.77 16.94 11.06
CA ALA A 14 12.37 17.14 10.67
C ALA A 14 11.38 16.45 11.63
N ILE A 15 11.69 15.21 12.04
CA ILE A 15 10.91 14.47 13.04
C ILE A 15 10.92 15.21 14.38
N ALA A 16 12.11 15.58 14.87
CA ALA A 16 12.23 16.33 16.13
C ALA A 16 11.42 17.63 16.08
N ARG A 17 11.49 18.38 14.97
CA ARG A 17 10.69 19.60 14.76
C ARG A 17 9.19 19.34 14.81
N ALA A 18 8.73 18.23 14.25
CA ALA A 18 7.32 17.86 14.29
C ALA A 18 6.84 17.54 15.73
N LEU A 19 7.74 17.05 16.58
CA LEU A 19 7.44 16.64 17.96
C LEU A 19 7.60 17.75 19.01
N VAL A 20 8.15 18.92 18.65
CA VAL A 20 8.44 20.01 19.62
C VAL A 20 7.22 20.45 20.44
N LEU A 21 6.02 20.30 19.90
CA LEU A 21 4.77 20.71 20.53
C LEU A 21 4.00 19.54 21.17
N ASP A 22 4.64 18.40 21.38
CA ASP A 22 4.04 17.17 21.92
C ASP A 22 2.69 16.82 21.26
N PRO A 23 2.66 16.62 19.92
CA PRO A 23 1.41 16.36 19.21
C PRO A 23 0.88 14.96 19.52
N ASP A 24 -0.44 14.79 19.49
CA ASP A 24 -1.08 13.47 19.52
C ASP A 24 -1.13 12.79 18.14
N PHE A 25 -0.86 13.54 17.06
CA PHE A 25 -0.93 13.05 15.68
C PHE A 25 0.10 13.71 14.75
N ILE A 26 0.73 12.92 13.89
CA ILE A 26 1.63 13.39 12.83
C ILE A 26 1.30 12.77 11.47
N VAL A 27 1.58 13.53 10.42
CA VAL A 27 1.53 13.06 9.02
C VAL A 27 2.95 12.97 8.48
N CYS A 28 3.31 11.80 7.98
CA CYS A 28 4.58 11.52 7.34
C CYS A 28 4.37 11.28 5.85
N ASP A 29 4.63 12.30 5.03
CA ASP A 29 4.54 12.22 3.58
C ASP A 29 5.89 11.82 2.97
N GLU A 30 5.98 10.59 2.46
CA GLU A 30 7.18 10.03 1.82
C GLU A 30 8.49 10.20 2.64
N PRO A 31 8.49 9.92 3.96
CA PRO A 31 9.53 10.38 4.88
C PRO A 31 10.89 9.72 4.66
N VAL A 32 10.97 8.67 3.86
CA VAL A 32 12.19 7.87 3.64
C VAL A 32 12.59 7.74 2.17
N SER A 33 11.82 8.34 1.25
CA SER A 33 12.00 8.18 -0.21
C SER A 33 13.37 8.61 -0.75
N MET A 34 14.03 9.57 -0.09
CA MET A 34 15.32 10.14 -0.51
C MET A 34 16.52 9.57 0.25
N LEU A 35 16.35 8.46 0.97
CA LEU A 35 17.36 7.89 1.85
C LEU A 35 17.84 6.52 1.33
N ASP A 36 19.12 6.22 1.56
CA ASP A 36 19.66 4.88 1.34
C ASP A 36 18.95 3.85 2.24
N VAL A 37 18.79 2.61 1.75
CA VAL A 37 18.04 1.53 2.41
C VAL A 37 18.44 1.33 3.89
N SER A 38 19.73 1.40 4.19
CA SER A 38 20.24 1.27 5.57
C SER A 38 19.78 2.40 6.49
N VAL A 39 19.64 3.61 5.95
CA VAL A 39 19.18 4.79 6.69
C VAL A 39 17.65 4.79 6.81
N GLN A 40 16.93 4.34 5.77
CA GLN A 40 15.46 4.18 5.81
C GLN A 40 15.04 3.33 7.00
N ALA A 41 15.64 2.14 7.17
CA ALA A 41 15.34 1.25 8.28
C ALA A 41 15.55 1.93 9.65
N GLY A 42 16.58 2.77 9.76
CA GLY A 42 16.84 3.55 10.96
C GLY A 42 15.76 4.59 11.26
N VAL A 43 15.26 5.29 10.24
CA VAL A 43 14.20 6.29 10.39
C VAL A 43 12.86 5.61 10.72
N LEU A 44 12.53 4.51 10.04
CA LEU A 44 11.29 3.77 10.29
C LEU A 44 11.23 3.24 11.74
N ARG A 45 12.35 2.70 12.24
CA ARG A 45 12.42 2.24 13.63
C ARG A 45 12.19 3.38 14.63
N ILE A 46 12.79 4.54 14.39
CA ILE A 46 12.58 5.72 15.25
C ILE A 46 11.10 6.12 15.27
N LEU A 47 10.43 6.14 14.12
CA LEU A 47 9.01 6.47 14.04
C LEU A 47 8.13 5.42 14.76
N ASP A 48 8.47 4.14 14.67
CA ASP A 48 7.77 3.05 15.38
C ASP A 48 7.96 3.16 16.91
N GLU A 49 9.20 3.41 17.36
CA GLU A 49 9.53 3.65 18.77
C GLU A 49 8.75 4.86 19.31
N LEU A 50 8.77 5.98 18.61
CA LEU A 50 8.06 7.20 19.00
C LEU A 50 6.54 7.01 19.06
N SER A 51 5.96 6.31 18.09
CA SER A 51 4.55 5.95 18.08
C SER A 51 4.15 5.21 19.36
N ARG A 52 4.94 4.20 19.75
CA ARG A 52 4.67 3.38 20.94
C ARG A 52 4.92 4.10 22.25
N ASP A 53 6.07 4.79 22.36
CA ASP A 53 6.51 5.40 23.61
C ASP A 53 5.70 6.65 23.96
N LEU A 54 5.25 7.40 22.96
CA LEU A 54 4.49 8.64 23.15
C LEU A 54 2.97 8.47 22.95
N GLY A 55 2.52 7.28 22.53
CA GLY A 55 1.12 7.08 22.15
C GLY A 55 0.71 7.92 20.92
N LEU A 56 1.67 8.23 20.05
CA LEU A 56 1.52 9.15 18.93
C LEU A 56 0.83 8.46 17.75
N ALA A 57 -0.28 9.02 17.26
CA ALA A 57 -0.91 8.53 16.05
C ALA A 57 -0.13 8.98 14.79
N VAL A 58 0.20 8.04 13.91
CA VAL A 58 1.01 8.30 12.71
C VAL A 58 0.24 7.95 11.44
N LEU A 59 0.01 8.95 10.58
CA LEU A 59 -0.39 8.72 9.19
C LEU A 59 0.85 8.67 8.30
N TYR A 60 1.19 7.48 7.83
CA TYR A 60 2.34 7.26 6.96
C TYR A 60 1.90 7.10 5.50
N ILE A 61 2.42 7.95 4.61
CA ILE A 61 2.12 7.96 3.17
C ILE A 61 3.38 7.54 2.43
N SER A 62 3.25 6.51 1.59
CA SER A 62 4.36 5.98 0.79
C SER A 62 3.85 5.27 -0.45
N HIS A 63 4.60 5.38 -1.53
CA HIS A 63 4.46 4.57 -2.74
C HIS A 63 5.15 3.20 -2.61
N ASP A 64 6.02 3.01 -1.63
CA ASP A 64 6.64 1.72 -1.33
C ASP A 64 5.86 0.97 -0.24
N ILE A 65 5.01 0.05 -0.70
CA ILE A 65 4.17 -0.79 0.15
C ILE A 65 4.98 -1.67 1.12
N ALA A 66 6.25 -1.98 0.83
CA ALA A 66 7.11 -2.74 1.74
C ALA A 66 7.41 -1.96 3.02
N THR A 67 7.66 -0.65 2.91
CA THR A 67 7.87 0.23 4.09
C THR A 67 6.61 0.36 4.93
N VAL A 68 5.44 0.42 4.30
CA VAL A 68 4.14 0.46 4.99
C VAL A 68 3.93 -0.82 5.80
N GLY A 69 4.28 -1.98 5.22
CA GLY A 69 4.21 -3.28 5.89
C GLY A 69 5.04 -3.41 7.16
N TYR A 70 6.09 -2.58 7.32
CA TYR A 70 6.98 -2.60 8.47
C TYR A 70 6.46 -1.78 9.65
N ILE A 71 5.82 -0.64 9.39
CA ILE A 71 5.52 0.37 10.43
C ILE A 71 4.03 0.56 10.73
N CYS A 72 3.13 0.22 9.80
CA CYS A 72 1.71 0.54 9.94
C CYS A 72 0.89 -0.63 10.48
N ASP A 73 -0.08 -0.37 11.35
CA ASP A 73 -1.05 -1.39 11.78
C ASP A 73 -2.13 -1.67 10.73
N ARG A 74 -2.51 -0.61 10.00
CA ARG A 74 -3.55 -0.61 8.97
C ARG A 74 -3.04 0.07 7.71
N ILE A 75 -3.57 -0.35 6.56
CA ILE A 75 -3.20 0.20 5.25
C ILE A 75 -4.47 0.57 4.47
N ALA A 76 -4.38 1.65 3.70
CA ALA A 76 -5.31 1.98 2.63
C ALA A 76 -4.52 2.15 1.33
N VAL A 77 -4.78 1.30 0.35
CA VAL A 77 -4.16 1.33 -0.97
C VAL A 77 -5.01 2.20 -1.87
N MET A 78 -4.37 3.16 -2.54
CA MET A 78 -5.03 4.09 -3.44
C MET A 78 -4.60 3.87 -4.88
N TYR A 79 -5.55 4.03 -5.81
CA TYR A 79 -5.29 4.08 -7.24
C TYR A 79 -6.09 5.22 -7.86
N LEU A 80 -5.40 6.12 -8.57
CA LEU A 80 -5.98 7.32 -9.20
C LEU A 80 -6.95 8.06 -8.25
N GLY A 81 -6.55 8.36 -7.02
CA GLY A 81 -7.37 9.13 -6.06
C GLY A 81 -8.58 8.39 -5.46
N ARG A 82 -8.62 7.05 -5.54
CA ARG A 82 -9.62 6.21 -4.88
C ARG A 82 -8.96 5.17 -4.00
N VAL A 83 -9.48 4.99 -2.79
CA VAL A 83 -9.14 3.82 -1.96
C VAL A 83 -9.72 2.59 -2.66
N VAL A 84 -8.82 1.72 -3.10
CA VAL A 84 -9.16 0.48 -3.79
C VAL A 84 -9.11 -0.73 -2.87
N GLU A 85 -8.36 -0.65 -1.77
CA GLU A 85 -8.32 -1.68 -0.74
C GLU A 85 -7.93 -1.07 0.60
N GLN A 86 -8.54 -1.52 1.70
CA GLN A 86 -8.13 -1.11 3.04
C GLN A 86 -8.36 -2.22 4.07
N GLY A 87 -7.53 -2.29 5.10
CA GLY A 87 -7.65 -3.30 6.16
C GLY A 87 -6.44 -3.35 7.09
N PRO A 88 -6.39 -4.34 8.00
CA PRO A 88 -5.17 -4.65 8.75
C PRO A 88 -4.01 -4.92 7.79
N VAL A 89 -2.84 -4.36 8.06
CA VAL A 89 -1.68 -4.48 7.16
C VAL A 89 -1.36 -5.94 6.86
N ARG A 90 -1.44 -6.80 7.89
CA ARG A 90 -1.14 -8.23 7.78
C ARG A 90 -2.08 -8.95 6.82
N GLU A 91 -3.35 -8.59 6.83
CA GLU A 91 -4.34 -9.21 5.94
C GLU A 91 -4.13 -8.74 4.50
N VAL A 92 -4.02 -7.43 4.28
CA VAL A 92 -3.84 -6.87 2.93
C VAL A 92 -2.52 -7.34 2.30
N MET A 93 -1.44 -7.43 3.08
CA MET A 93 -0.13 -7.89 2.60
C MET A 93 -0.10 -9.39 2.31
N ARG A 94 -0.82 -10.21 3.08
CA ARG A 94 -0.84 -11.67 2.88
C ARG A 94 -1.88 -12.09 1.84
N ARG A 95 -3.10 -11.56 1.93
CA ARG A 95 -4.27 -11.93 1.11
C ARG A 95 -4.87 -10.69 0.44
N PRO A 96 -4.14 -10.06 -0.50
CA PRO A 96 -4.66 -8.90 -1.21
C PRO A 96 -5.86 -9.25 -2.09
N GLN A 97 -6.93 -8.49 -1.93
CA GLN A 97 -8.21 -8.74 -2.55
C GLN A 97 -8.39 -7.98 -3.87
N HIS A 98 -7.91 -6.74 -3.95
CA HIS A 98 -8.04 -5.94 -5.15
C HIS A 98 -6.93 -6.31 -6.16
N PRO A 99 -7.24 -6.51 -7.46
CA PRO A 99 -6.24 -6.89 -8.46
C PRO A 99 -5.04 -5.94 -8.55
N TYR A 100 -5.24 -4.63 -8.36
CA TYR A 100 -4.13 -3.68 -8.25
C TYR A 100 -3.19 -3.97 -7.09
N THR A 101 -3.71 -4.21 -5.88
CA THR A 101 -2.92 -4.54 -4.69
C THR A 101 -2.18 -5.87 -4.85
N GLN A 102 -2.82 -6.86 -5.49
CA GLN A 102 -2.16 -8.12 -5.85
C GLN A 102 -0.92 -7.87 -6.70
N ASN A 103 -1.02 -6.97 -7.68
CA ASN A 103 0.11 -6.62 -8.54
C ASN A 103 1.20 -5.86 -7.80
N LEU A 104 0.85 -4.93 -6.91
CA LEU A 104 1.81 -4.24 -6.04
C LEU A 104 2.62 -5.23 -5.19
N ILE A 105 1.94 -6.16 -4.50
CA ILE A 105 2.60 -7.14 -3.63
C ILE A 105 3.47 -8.11 -4.43
N ARG A 106 3.05 -8.50 -5.63
CA ARG A 106 3.85 -9.35 -6.53
C ARG A 106 5.12 -8.66 -7.04
N ALA A 107 5.13 -7.32 -7.09
CA ALA A 107 6.29 -6.56 -7.52
C ALA A 107 7.36 -6.42 -6.41
N ILE A 108 7.01 -6.67 -5.15
CA ILE A 108 7.95 -6.64 -4.02
C ILE A 108 9.02 -7.73 -4.23
N PRO A 109 10.31 -7.38 -4.24
CA PRO A 109 11.39 -8.35 -4.35
C PRO A 109 11.34 -9.33 -3.17
N ASN A 110 11.44 -10.63 -3.44
CA ASN A 110 11.65 -11.62 -2.38
C ASN A 110 13.08 -11.46 -1.82
N SER A 111 13.20 -11.50 -0.49
CA SER A 111 14.48 -11.54 0.21
C SER A 111 15.18 -12.90 0.10
N ASP A 112 14.45 -13.96 -0.27
CA ASP A 112 15.01 -15.30 -0.50
C ASP A 112 15.41 -15.47 -1.98
N PRO A 113 16.72 -15.58 -2.30
CA PRO A 113 17.21 -15.76 -3.67
C PRO A 113 16.79 -17.08 -4.31
N LEU A 114 16.27 -18.05 -3.54
CA LEU A 114 15.80 -19.35 -4.04
C LEU A 114 14.35 -19.32 -4.51
N VAL A 115 13.56 -18.31 -4.12
CA VAL A 115 12.13 -18.21 -4.46
C VAL A 115 11.92 -17.19 -5.59
N ARG A 116 12.04 -17.63 -6.84
CA ARG A 116 11.66 -16.84 -8.02
C ARG A 116 10.14 -16.81 -8.16
N ARG A 117 9.52 -15.64 -7.96
CA ARG A 117 8.17 -15.36 -8.47
C ARG A 117 8.27 -14.79 -9.87
N GLU A 118 7.40 -15.23 -10.78
CA GLU A 118 7.22 -14.55 -12.06
C GLU A 118 6.80 -13.10 -11.81
N ARG A 119 7.63 -12.15 -12.25
CA ARG A 119 7.27 -10.73 -12.27
C ARG A 119 6.14 -10.56 -13.29
N VAL A 120 4.94 -10.32 -12.80
CA VAL A 120 3.84 -9.87 -13.65
C VAL A 120 4.10 -8.41 -14.00
N VAL A 121 4.54 -8.16 -15.22
CA VAL A 121 4.60 -6.80 -15.76
C VAL A 121 3.17 -6.36 -16.01
N LEU A 122 2.75 -5.27 -15.37
CA LEU A 122 1.45 -4.66 -15.63
C LEU A 122 1.45 -4.05 -17.03
N GLU A 123 0.76 -4.67 -17.97
CA GLU A 123 0.54 -4.12 -19.30
C GLU A 123 -0.54 -3.02 -19.27
N GLY A 124 -0.41 -2.03 -20.17
CA GLY A 124 -1.34 -0.91 -20.34
C GLY A 124 -0.89 0.41 -19.68
N ASP A 125 -1.28 1.52 -20.31
CA ASP A 125 -0.96 2.88 -19.85
C ASP A 125 -1.71 3.24 -18.56
N VAL A 126 -1.09 4.08 -17.74
CA VAL A 126 -1.75 4.70 -16.57
C VAL A 126 -2.74 5.75 -17.11
N PRO A 127 -4.05 5.61 -16.86
CA PRO A 127 -5.01 6.63 -17.25
C PRO A 127 -4.67 7.98 -16.60
N THR A 128 -4.89 9.08 -17.31
CA THR A 128 -4.67 10.40 -16.72
C THR A 128 -5.66 10.62 -15.57
N PRO A 129 -5.27 11.27 -14.45
CA PRO A 129 -6.18 11.54 -13.34
C PRO A 129 -7.36 12.47 -13.69
N ILE A 130 -7.31 13.11 -14.86
CA ILE A 130 -8.26 14.12 -15.32
C ILE A 130 -9.47 13.47 -16.01
N ASP A 131 -9.30 12.28 -16.58
CA ASP A 131 -10.38 11.53 -17.22
C ASP A 131 -11.10 10.67 -16.17
N THR A 132 -12.21 11.18 -15.64
CA THR A 132 -13.13 10.37 -14.84
C THR A 132 -13.81 9.35 -15.75
N LEU A 133 -13.22 8.16 -15.85
CA LEU A 133 -13.88 6.98 -16.42
C LEU A 133 -15.17 6.70 -15.61
N PRO A 134 -16.30 6.38 -16.27
CA PRO A 134 -17.57 6.12 -15.58
C PRO A 134 -17.56 4.82 -14.74
N GLY A 135 -16.56 3.96 -14.94
CA GLY A 135 -16.41 2.68 -14.26
C GLY A 135 -15.27 2.60 -13.24
N CYS A 136 -14.88 1.37 -12.90
CA CYS A 136 -13.70 1.07 -12.11
C CYS A 136 -12.44 1.68 -12.74
N ARG A 137 -11.73 2.51 -11.98
CA ARG A 137 -10.51 3.20 -12.45
C ARG A 137 -9.39 2.25 -12.88
N PHE A 138 -9.38 1.02 -12.36
CA PHE A 138 -8.38 0.00 -12.69
C PHE A 138 -8.79 -0.91 -13.88
N ALA A 139 -9.97 -0.71 -14.48
CA ALA A 139 -10.52 -1.61 -15.50
C ALA A 139 -9.61 -1.81 -16.73
N SER A 140 -8.86 -0.80 -17.16
CA SER A 140 -7.95 -0.90 -18.32
C SER A 140 -6.74 -1.83 -18.10
N ARG A 141 -6.38 -2.08 -16.83
CA ARG A 141 -5.20 -2.88 -16.43
C ARG A 141 -5.59 -4.11 -15.60
N CYS A 142 -6.89 -4.36 -15.45
CA CYS A 142 -7.42 -5.45 -14.64
C CYS A 142 -7.53 -6.73 -15.47
N ARG A 143 -6.93 -7.82 -15.00
CA ARG A 143 -7.07 -9.16 -15.60
C ARG A 143 -8.45 -9.81 -15.40
N HIS A 144 -9.27 -9.26 -14.50
CA HIS A 144 -10.63 -9.73 -14.18
C HIS A 144 -11.69 -8.71 -14.65
N VAL A 145 -11.40 -7.95 -15.71
CA VAL A 145 -12.31 -6.91 -16.19
C VAL A 145 -13.56 -7.55 -16.81
N GLU A 146 -14.72 -7.05 -16.38
CA GLU A 146 -16.04 -7.41 -16.90
C GLU A 146 -16.72 -6.15 -17.46
N PRO A 147 -17.79 -6.26 -18.27
CA PRO A 147 -18.52 -5.10 -18.81
C PRO A 147 -18.94 -4.09 -17.74
N VAL A 148 -19.47 -4.57 -16.60
CA VAL A 148 -19.88 -3.72 -15.46
C VAL A 148 -18.74 -2.87 -14.90
N CYS A 149 -17.49 -3.34 -15.00
CA CYS A 149 -16.31 -2.60 -14.54
C CYS A 149 -16.03 -1.35 -15.38
N ARG A 150 -16.53 -1.27 -16.62
CA ARG A 150 -16.35 -0.09 -17.49
C ARG A 150 -17.48 0.93 -17.33
N GLU A 151 -18.62 0.49 -16.82
CA GLU A 151 -19.86 1.28 -16.77
C GLU A 151 -20.16 1.82 -15.37
N GLN A 152 -19.72 1.11 -14.33
CA GLN A 152 -20.05 1.45 -12.94
C GLN A 152 -18.80 1.40 -12.04
N GLU A 153 -18.60 2.45 -11.24
CA GLU A 153 -17.61 2.45 -10.16
C GLU A 153 -18.08 1.49 -9.05
N PRO A 154 -17.27 0.49 -8.65
CA PRO A 154 -17.64 -0.41 -7.56
C PRO A 154 -17.67 0.34 -6.21
N ASP A 155 -18.51 -0.12 -5.29
CA ASP A 155 -18.48 0.29 -3.90
C ASP A 155 -17.31 -0.33 -3.14
N LEU A 156 -16.95 0.25 -2.00
CA LEU A 156 -15.96 -0.32 -1.09
C LEU A 156 -16.64 -1.40 -0.24
N LEU A 157 -16.46 -2.66 -0.62
CA LEU A 157 -17.19 -3.81 -0.08
C LEU A 157 -16.27 -4.72 0.75
N ALA A 158 -16.85 -5.53 1.64
CA ALA A 158 -16.09 -6.54 2.38
C ALA A 158 -15.54 -7.60 1.41
N ALA A 159 -14.23 -7.87 1.50
CA ALA A 159 -13.52 -8.71 0.53
C ALA A 159 -12.62 -9.78 1.17
N GLY A 160 -12.39 -9.73 2.49
CA GLY A 160 -11.60 -10.70 3.24
C GLY A 160 -11.84 -10.56 4.75
N ASP A 161 -10.96 -11.11 5.59
CA ASP A 161 -11.11 -11.00 7.04
C ASP A 161 -10.73 -9.58 7.50
N LYS A 162 -11.74 -8.75 7.74
CA LYS A 162 -11.62 -7.33 8.12
C LYS A 162 -10.98 -6.43 7.04
N SER A 163 -10.93 -6.89 5.79
CA SER A 163 -10.49 -6.07 4.64
C SER A 163 -11.68 -5.68 3.76
N LEU A 164 -11.59 -4.46 3.22
CA LEU A 164 -12.52 -3.95 2.23
C LEU A 164 -11.80 -3.74 0.90
N ALA A 165 -12.47 -4.03 -0.21
CA ALA A 165 -11.97 -3.77 -1.55
C ALA A 165 -13.03 -3.10 -2.42
N ARG A 166 -12.59 -2.15 -3.24
CA ARG A 166 -13.43 -1.48 -4.23
C ARG A 166 -13.44 -2.29 -5.52
N CYS A 167 -14.15 -3.41 -5.53
CA CYS A 167 -14.13 -4.34 -6.66
C CYS A 167 -15.47 -5.05 -6.84
N HIS A 168 -15.93 -5.16 -8.09
CA HIS A 168 -17.17 -5.85 -8.44
C HIS A 168 -17.13 -7.36 -8.14
N LEU A 169 -15.94 -7.97 -8.02
CA LEU A 169 -15.75 -9.38 -7.62
C LEU A 169 -16.41 -9.71 -6.27
N TYR A 170 -16.49 -8.73 -5.36
CA TYR A 170 -17.09 -8.88 -4.03
C TYR A 170 -18.50 -8.28 -3.93
N GLY A 171 -19.06 -7.85 -5.06
CA GLY A 171 -20.39 -7.28 -5.16
C GLY A 171 -21.21 -7.98 -6.23
N VAL A 172 -21.51 -7.27 -7.31
CA VAL A 172 -22.37 -7.76 -8.41
C VAL A 172 -21.84 -9.00 -9.14
N LEU A 173 -20.54 -9.32 -9.02
CA LEU A 173 -19.93 -10.52 -9.60
C LEU A 173 -19.66 -11.62 -8.56
N ALA A 174 -20.05 -11.43 -7.30
CA ALA A 174 -19.85 -12.42 -6.25
C ALA A 174 -20.51 -13.76 -6.62
N GLY A 175 -19.74 -14.85 -6.54
CA GLY A 175 -20.21 -16.21 -6.84
C GLY A 175 -20.16 -16.63 -8.32
N LYS A 176 -19.65 -15.80 -9.24
CA LYS A 176 -19.38 -16.25 -10.62
C LYS A 176 -18.12 -17.13 -10.69
N PRO A 177 -18.12 -18.24 -11.47
CA PRO A 177 -16.91 -19.03 -11.70
C PRO A 177 -15.82 -18.16 -12.36
N GLY A 178 -14.61 -18.12 -11.79
CA GLY A 178 -13.50 -17.27 -12.26
C GLY A 178 -13.41 -15.90 -11.58
N ALA A 179 -14.33 -15.57 -10.67
CA ALA A 179 -14.31 -14.34 -9.87
C ALA A 179 -13.47 -14.45 -8.58
N GLU A 180 -12.88 -15.62 -8.30
CA GLU A 180 -12.04 -15.78 -7.11
C GLU A 180 -10.69 -15.08 -7.31
N PRO A 181 -10.29 -14.21 -6.37
CA PRO A 181 -8.95 -13.64 -6.37
C PRO A 181 -7.94 -14.80 -6.29
N ALA A 182 -6.95 -14.80 -7.18
CA ALA A 182 -5.92 -15.85 -7.18
C ALA A 182 -5.31 -15.98 -5.77
N PRO A 183 -5.02 -17.21 -5.32
CA PRO A 183 -4.52 -17.43 -3.97
C PRO A 183 -3.27 -16.58 -3.72
N ALA A 184 -3.25 -16.01 -2.51
CA ALA A 184 -2.11 -15.36 -1.93
C ALA A 184 -0.82 -16.12 -2.25
N ALA A 185 0.16 -15.43 -2.82
CA ALA A 185 1.49 -16.00 -2.89
C ALA A 185 2.02 -16.05 -1.46
N THR A 186 2.18 -17.25 -0.90
CA THR A 186 2.66 -17.51 0.47
C THR A 186 3.92 -16.69 0.74
N PRO A 187 3.92 -15.76 1.72
CA PRO A 187 5.16 -15.24 2.25
C PRO A 187 5.90 -16.44 2.83
N GLY A 188 7.13 -16.68 2.38
CA GLY A 188 7.99 -17.69 3.02
C GLY A 188 8.05 -17.40 4.51
N GLU A 189 7.63 -18.39 5.30
CA GLU A 189 7.81 -18.37 6.75
C GLU A 189 9.31 -18.36 7.03
N ALA A 190 9.85 -17.19 7.38
CA ALA A 190 11.17 -17.10 7.96
C ALA A 190 11.03 -17.35 9.47
N SER A 191 11.49 -18.53 9.90
CA SER A 191 11.94 -18.79 11.27
C SER A 191 13.22 -18.00 11.58
#